data_AF-A0A645H699-F1
#
_entry.id   AF-A0A645H699-F1
#
_cell.length_a   1.000
_cell.length_b   1.000
_cell.length_c   1.000
_cell.angle_alpha   90.00
_cell.angle_beta   90.00
_cell.angle_gamma   90.00
#
_symmetry.space_group_name_H-M   'P 1'
#
loop_
_entity.id
_entity.type
_entity.pdbx_description
1 polymer ?
#
loop_
_entity_poly.entity_id
_entity_poly.type
_entity_poly.pdbx_seq_one_letter_code
_entity_poly.pdbx_strand_id
1 'polypeptide(L)'
;MALTPYFGLGESTADSAFATALQPAGSSRGSQYLDLNYQHPLGDLATLGLHGGYTWVRNYSDVSYADWRISLSRAWGPWTASLAYAGTSADARYYSAVNSRGQWRDLARSGWLLGLSAGF
;
A
#
# COMPACT_ATOMS: atom_id res chain seq x y z
N MET A 1 2.19 13.69 -6.32
CA MET A 1 2.16 12.42 -7.07
C MET A 1 1.18 11.50 -6.37
N ALA A 2 0.18 10.98 -7.10
CA ALA A 2 -0.86 10.12 -6.54
C ALA A 2 -0.29 8.72 -6.26
N LEU A 3 -0.82 8.03 -5.24
CA LEU A 3 -0.42 6.67 -4.84
C LEU A 3 -0.83 5.58 -5.86
N THR A 4 -1.44 5.95 -6.99
CA THR A 4 -1.92 5.04 -8.05
C THR A 4 -1.59 5.54 -9.47
N PRO A 5 -0.31 5.82 -9.77
CA PRO A 5 0.12 6.36 -11.08
C PRO A 5 -0.07 5.37 -12.24
N TYR A 6 -0.39 4.10 -11.95
CA TYR A 6 -0.62 3.09 -12.98
C TYR A 6 -1.97 3.20 -13.69
N PHE A 7 -2.92 4.00 -13.16
CA PHE A 7 -4.17 4.29 -13.88
C PHE A 7 -3.89 5.16 -15.10
N GLY A 8 -4.09 4.59 -16.29
CA GLY A 8 -3.85 5.29 -17.56
C GLY A 8 -2.43 5.11 -18.12
N LEU A 9 -1.65 4.15 -17.61
CA LEU A 9 -0.45 3.71 -18.31
C LEU A 9 -0.81 3.18 -19.70
N GLY A 10 -0.03 3.62 -20.67
CA GLY A 10 -0.17 3.36 -22.09
C GLY A 10 1.11 3.76 -22.79
N GLU A 11 1.14 3.63 -24.10
CA GLU A 11 2.36 3.90 -24.87
C GLU A 11 2.88 5.33 -24.71
N SER A 12 1.98 6.30 -24.55
CA SER A 12 2.31 7.72 -24.44
C SER A 12 2.52 8.22 -23.00
N THR A 13 2.40 7.37 -21.99
CA THR A 13 2.46 7.77 -20.57
C THR A 13 3.44 6.94 -19.75
N ALA A 14 3.89 5.78 -20.25
CA ALA A 14 4.81 4.90 -19.53
C ALA A 14 6.15 5.58 -19.18
N ASP A 15 6.64 6.48 -20.03
CA ASP A 15 7.92 7.16 -19.87
C ASP A 15 7.91 8.24 -18.78
N SER A 16 6.73 8.72 -18.38
CA SER A 16 6.55 9.94 -17.58
C SER A 16 5.65 9.75 -16.36
N ALA A 17 4.95 8.63 -16.25
CA ALA A 17 4.07 8.33 -15.11
C ALA A 17 4.82 8.12 -13.79
N PHE A 18 6.11 7.80 -13.85
CA PHE A 18 6.97 7.56 -12.71
C PHE A 18 8.26 8.36 -12.80
N ALA A 19 8.94 8.49 -11.66
CA ALA A 19 10.27 9.05 -11.57
C ALA A 19 11.30 8.33 -12.45
N THR A 20 11.18 7.01 -12.54
CA THR A 20 11.94 6.15 -13.43
C THR A 20 11.06 5.79 -14.61
N ALA A 21 11.49 6.08 -15.84
CA ALA A 21 10.73 5.77 -17.04
C ALA A 21 10.45 4.26 -17.16
N LEU A 22 9.22 3.89 -17.47
CA LEU A 22 8.86 2.53 -17.87
C LEU A 22 8.96 2.41 -19.39
N GLN A 23 9.32 1.21 -19.86
CA GLN A 23 9.22 0.91 -21.28
C GLN A 23 7.74 0.78 -21.68
N PRO A 24 7.29 1.45 -22.75
CA PRO A 24 5.96 1.28 -23.29
C PRO A 24 5.63 -0.20 -23.56
N ALA A 25 4.57 -0.70 -22.93
CA ALA A 25 4.14 -2.09 -23.06
C ALA A 25 2.62 -2.23 -23.33
N GLY A 26 2.00 -1.18 -23.86
CA GLY A 26 0.55 -1.10 -24.09
C GLY A 26 -0.22 -0.60 -22.88
N SER A 27 -1.54 -0.83 -22.84
CA SER A 27 -2.41 -0.26 -21.79
C SER A 27 -2.39 -1.06 -20.49
N SER A 28 -2.45 -0.38 -19.34
CA SER A 28 -2.71 -1.00 -18.03
C SER A 28 -4.20 -1.24 -17.74
N ARG A 29 -5.11 -0.94 -18.67
CA ARG A 29 -6.55 -1.19 -18.49
C ARG A 29 -6.79 -2.69 -18.20
N GLY A 30 -7.55 -2.96 -17.16
CA GLY A 30 -7.78 -4.34 -16.67
C GLY A 30 -6.77 -4.81 -15.63
N SER A 31 -5.95 -3.90 -15.08
CA SER A 31 -5.21 -4.13 -13.84
C SER A 31 -6.16 -4.46 -12.70
N GLN A 32 -5.71 -5.29 -11.76
CA GLN A 32 -6.55 -5.88 -10.71
C GLN A 32 -5.88 -5.74 -9.35
N TYR A 33 -6.69 -5.69 -8.31
CA TYR A 33 -6.24 -5.78 -6.92
C TYR A 33 -6.94 -6.94 -6.23
N LEU A 34 -6.15 -7.88 -5.72
CA LEU A 34 -6.63 -8.96 -4.87
C LEU A 34 -6.43 -8.57 -3.42
N ASP A 35 -7.49 -8.70 -2.62
CA ASP A 35 -7.52 -8.33 -1.21
C ASP A 35 -7.92 -9.52 -0.34
N LEU A 36 -7.12 -9.81 0.68
CA LEU A 36 -7.39 -10.84 1.68
C LEU A 36 -7.30 -10.23 3.07
N ASN A 37 -8.38 -10.34 3.83
CA ASN A 37 -8.47 -9.86 5.20
C ASN A 37 -8.93 -10.96 6.14
N TYR A 38 -8.26 -11.07 7.28
CA TYR A 38 -8.58 -12.05 8.33
C TYR A 38 -8.52 -11.40 9.70
N GLN A 39 -9.49 -11.70 10.56
CA GLN A 39 -9.54 -11.25 11.94
C GLN A 39 -9.78 -12.44 12.86
N HIS A 40 -8.99 -12.52 13.93
CA HIS A 40 -9.05 -13.60 14.90
C HIS A 40 -9.06 -13.05 16.33
N PRO A 41 -10.15 -13.29 17.10
CA PRO A 41 -10.19 -12.94 18.52
C PRO A 41 -9.17 -13.77 19.32
N LEU A 42 -8.34 -13.13 20.14
CA LEU A 42 -7.39 -13.78 21.06
C LEU A 42 -7.98 -13.81 22.49
N GLY A 43 -9.25 -14.22 22.59
CA GLY A 43 -10.04 -14.11 23.82
C GLY A 43 -10.23 -12.65 24.26
N ASP A 44 -10.17 -12.40 25.56
CA ASP A 44 -10.36 -11.07 26.16
C ASP A 44 -9.15 -10.14 26.02
N LEU A 45 -8.05 -10.62 25.40
CA LEU A 45 -6.81 -9.86 25.30
C LEU A 45 -6.88 -8.79 24.22
N ALA A 46 -7.20 -9.20 22.99
CA ALA A 46 -7.15 -8.38 21.78
C ALA A 46 -7.74 -9.16 20.58
N THR A 47 -7.92 -8.48 19.45
CA THR A 47 -8.17 -9.07 18.14
C THR A 47 -6.92 -8.96 17.28
N LEU A 48 -6.45 -10.09 16.76
CA LEU A 48 -5.42 -10.12 15.71
C LEU A 48 -6.08 -9.83 14.36
N GLY A 49 -5.51 -8.89 13.61
CA GLY A 49 -5.89 -8.61 12.23
C GLY A 49 -4.73 -8.88 11.29
N LEU A 50 -4.99 -9.61 10.21
CA LEU A 50 -4.07 -9.86 9.11
C LEU A 50 -4.68 -9.34 7.81
N HIS A 51 -3.85 -8.73 6.99
CA HIS A 51 -4.20 -8.23 5.67
C HIS A 51 -3.07 -8.55 4.70
N GLY A 52 -3.44 -9.01 3.51
CA GLY A 52 -2.54 -9.22 2.39
C GLY A 52 -3.20 -8.77 1.09
N GLY A 53 -2.52 -7.89 0.38
CA GLY A 53 -2.94 -7.33 -0.90
C GLY A 53 -1.96 -7.67 -2.01
N TYR A 54 -2.46 -7.81 -3.24
CA TYR A 54 -1.61 -7.84 -4.42
C TYR A 54 -2.23 -7.04 -5.58
N THR A 55 -1.50 -6.02 -6.02
CA THR A 55 -1.84 -5.24 -7.21
C THR A 55 -1.13 -5.82 -8.43
N TRP A 56 -1.89 -6.32 -9.38
CA TRP A 56 -1.39 -6.72 -10.69
C TRP A 56 -1.62 -5.63 -11.72
N VAL A 57 -0.55 -5.00 -12.18
CA VAL A 57 -0.59 -3.98 -13.24
C VAL A 57 -0.37 -4.65 -14.59
N ARG A 58 -1.43 -4.69 -15.39
CA ARG A 58 -1.43 -5.32 -16.72
C ARG A 58 -0.32 -4.71 -17.59
N ASN A 59 0.50 -5.58 -18.19
CA ASN A 59 1.65 -5.22 -19.03
C ASN A 59 2.83 -4.50 -18.34
N TYR A 60 2.73 -4.17 -17.05
CA TYR A 60 3.79 -3.48 -16.30
C TYR A 60 4.05 -4.20 -14.97
N SER A 61 4.70 -5.37 -15.03
CA SER A 61 5.03 -6.15 -13.82
C SER A 61 5.97 -5.42 -12.86
N ASP A 62 6.80 -4.50 -13.36
CA ASP A 62 7.77 -3.74 -12.57
C ASP A 62 7.12 -2.83 -11.51
N VAL A 63 5.85 -2.50 -11.71
CA VAL A 63 5.04 -1.69 -10.78
C VAL A 63 3.86 -2.48 -10.20
N SER A 64 3.86 -3.80 -10.37
CA SER A 64 3.00 -4.69 -9.58
C SER A 64 3.62 -4.89 -8.21
N TYR A 65 2.80 -4.93 -7.16
CA TYR A 65 3.31 -5.02 -5.79
C TYR A 65 2.35 -5.78 -4.87
N ALA A 66 2.94 -6.41 -3.85
CA ALA A 66 2.23 -6.92 -2.69
C ALA A 66 2.23 -5.88 -1.57
N ASP A 67 1.21 -5.90 -0.74
CA ASP A 67 1.20 -5.18 0.53
C ASP A 67 0.62 -6.07 1.63
N TRP A 68 0.97 -5.75 2.88
CA TRP A 68 0.57 -6.55 4.02
C TRP A 68 0.44 -5.70 5.26
N ARG A 69 -0.40 -6.16 6.18
CA ARG A 69 -0.53 -5.56 7.51
C ARG A 69 -0.86 -6.60 8.56
N ILE A 70 -0.20 -6.47 9.71
CA ILE A 70 -0.49 -7.22 10.92
C ILE A 70 -0.90 -6.21 11.98
N SER A 71 -1.99 -6.46 12.68
CA SER A 71 -2.50 -5.56 13.73
C SER A 71 -3.00 -6.29 14.95
N LEU A 72 -2.90 -5.62 16.10
CA LEU A 72 -3.61 -5.96 17.31
C LEU A 72 -4.53 -4.80 17.68
N SER A 73 -5.76 -5.10 18.07
CA SER A 73 -6.68 -4.11 18.63
C SER A 73 -7.30 -4.62 19.92
N ARG A 74 -7.50 -3.74 20.89
CA ARG A 74 -8.19 -4.07 22.14
C ARG A 74 -9.20 -2.98 22.46
N ALA A 75 -10.42 -3.38 22.79
CA ALA A 75 -11.47 -2.50 23.27
C ALA A 75 -11.64 -2.64 24.79
N TRP A 76 -11.94 -1.54 25.47
CA TRP A 76 -12.33 -1.51 26.88
C TRP A 76 -13.28 -0.35 27.16
N GLY A 77 -14.50 -0.66 27.60
CA GLY A 77 -15.55 0.34 27.74
C GLY A 77 -15.77 1.10 26.43
N PRO A 78 -15.73 2.46 26.43
CA PRO A 78 -15.88 3.24 25.20
C PRO A 78 -14.60 3.30 24.36
N TRP A 79 -13.45 2.86 24.86
CA TRP A 79 -12.14 3.05 24.22
C TRP A 79 -11.73 1.86 23.37
N THR A 80 -11.00 2.12 22.29
CA THR A 80 -10.29 1.11 21.51
C THR A 80 -8.89 1.59 21.18
N ALA A 81 -7.88 0.79 21.51
CA ALA A 81 -6.52 1.01 21.03
C ALA A 81 -6.13 -0.02 19.97
N SER A 82 -5.26 0.39 19.06
CA SER A 82 -4.72 -0.44 18.00
C SER A 82 -3.24 -0.16 17.77
N LEU A 83 -2.53 -1.23 17.43
CA LEU A 83 -1.15 -1.23 16.96
C LEU A 83 -1.13 -2.03 15.66
N ALA A 84 -0.52 -1.51 14.61
CA ALA A 84 -0.29 -2.26 13.39
C ALA A 84 1.10 -2.02 12.83
N TYR A 85 1.60 -3.03 12.13
CA TYR A 85 2.77 -2.92 11.26
C TYR A 85 2.35 -3.26 9.84
N ALA A 86 2.63 -2.36 8.91
CA ALA A 86 2.30 -2.51 7.50
C ALA A 86 3.54 -2.38 6.63
N GLY A 87 3.54 -3.04 5.48
CA GLY A 87 4.64 -2.98 4.52
C GLY A 87 4.16 -3.27 3.09
N THR A 88 5.09 -3.15 2.15
CA THR A 88 4.85 -3.41 0.74
C THR A 88 6.13 -3.91 0.06
N SER A 89 5.96 -4.68 -1.02
CA SER A 89 7.04 -5.07 -1.93
C SER A 89 7.19 -4.11 -3.11
N ALA A 90 6.54 -2.94 -3.08
CA ALA A 90 6.63 -1.97 -4.15
C ALA A 90 8.10 -1.57 -4.41
N ASP A 91 8.48 -1.41 -5.67
CA ASP A 91 9.85 -1.04 -6.01
C ASP A 91 10.06 0.47 -5.81
N ALA A 92 10.94 0.83 -4.90
CA ALA A 92 11.27 2.22 -4.56
C ALA A 92 11.71 3.07 -5.77
N ARG A 93 12.23 2.44 -6.85
CA ARG A 93 12.58 3.14 -8.10
C ARG A 93 11.37 3.80 -8.76
N TYR A 94 10.21 3.18 -8.65
CA TYR A 94 8.95 3.68 -9.19
C TYR A 94 8.12 4.36 -8.10
N TYR A 95 8.13 3.83 -6.88
CA TYR A 95 7.36 4.34 -5.74
C TYR A 95 8.20 5.26 -4.85
N SER A 96 8.67 6.37 -5.42
CA SER A 96 9.36 7.43 -4.69
C SER A 96 8.75 8.80 -5.00
N ALA A 97 8.80 9.69 -4.02
CA ALA A 97 8.40 11.08 -4.17
C ALA A 97 9.62 11.99 -4.12
N VAL A 98 9.66 12.96 -5.03
CA VAL A 98 10.59 14.08 -4.97
C VAL A 98 9.89 15.32 -4.41
N ASN A 99 10.54 16.02 -3.48
CA ASN A 99 10.03 17.30 -2.99
C ASN A 99 10.53 18.48 -3.86
N SER A 100 10.03 19.70 -3.60
CA SER A 100 10.43 20.92 -4.33
C SER A 100 11.91 21.30 -4.18
N ARG A 101 12.66 20.61 -3.31
CA ARG A 101 14.10 20.77 -3.10
C ARG A 101 14.92 19.66 -3.79
N GLY A 102 14.29 18.83 -4.61
CA GLY A 102 14.96 17.73 -5.32
C GLY A 102 15.33 16.53 -4.44
N GLN A 103 14.80 16.44 -3.21
CA GLN A 103 15.10 15.33 -2.33
C GLN A 103 14.15 14.17 -2.58
N TRP A 104 14.73 13.00 -2.83
CA TRP A 104 14.01 11.75 -3.05
C TRP A 104 13.64 11.09 -1.72
N ARG A 105 12.40 10.64 -1.62
CA ARG A 105 11.91 9.81 -0.52
C ARG A 105 11.23 8.58 -1.06
N ASP A 106 11.76 7.44 -0.66
CA ASP A 106 11.17 6.13 -0.90
C ASP A 106 9.85 6.00 -0.12
N LEU A 107 8.79 5.65 -0.83
CA LEU A 107 7.44 5.42 -0.30
C LEU A 107 7.14 3.94 -0.08
N ALA A 108 7.96 3.03 -0.60
CA ALA A 108 7.83 1.59 -0.44
C ALA A 108 8.38 1.10 0.90
N ARG A 109 8.01 1.78 1.99
CA ARG A 109 8.53 1.53 3.33
C ARG A 109 7.50 0.88 4.22
N SER A 110 7.98 -0.01 5.08
CA SER A 110 7.19 -0.50 6.20
C SER A 110 7.08 0.53 7.31
N GLY A 111 5.96 0.53 8.05
CA GLY A 111 5.73 1.48 9.12
C GLY A 111 4.83 0.93 10.22
N TRP A 112 4.96 1.54 11.40
CA TRP A 112 4.08 1.32 12.54
C TRP A 112 2.92 2.32 12.51
N LEU A 113 1.73 1.83 12.84
CA LEU A 113 0.50 2.60 12.97
C LEU A 113 -0.01 2.42 14.40
N LEU A 114 -0.29 3.54 15.07
CA LEU A 114 -0.85 3.58 16.41
C LEU A 114 -2.18 4.32 16.36
N GLY A 115 -3.21 3.76 16.97
CA GLY A 115 -4.54 4.37 17.00
C GLY A 115 -5.18 4.26 18.38
N LEU A 116 -5.87 5.32 18.79
CA LEU A 116 -6.74 5.34 19.97
C LEU A 116 -8.05 6.05 19.57
N SER A 117 -9.18 5.41 19.81
CA SER A 117 -10.51 5.96 19.56
C SER A 117 -11.44 5.74 20.74
N ALA A 118 -12.50 6.56 20.82
CA ALA A 118 -13.58 6.40 21.78
C ALA A 118 -14.95 6.55 21.09
N GLY A 119 -15.91 5.72 21.47
CA GLY A 119 -17.32 5.90 21.11
C GLY A 119 -18.09 6.60 22.23
N PHE A 120 -18.72 7.74 21.93
CA PHE A 120 -19.57 8.53 22.83
C PHE A 120 -20.90 8.87 22.17
#